data_AF-A0A8H7DGW5-F1
#
_entry.id   AF-A0A8H7DGW5-F1
#
_cell.length_a   1.000
_cell.length_b   1.000
_cell.length_c   1.000
_cell.angle_alpha   90.00
_cell.angle_beta   90.00
_cell.angle_gamma   90.00
#
_symmetry.space_group_name_H-M   'P 1'
#
loop_
_entity.id
_entity.type
_entity.pdbx_description
1 polymer ?
#
loop_
_entity_poly.entity_id
_entity_poly.type
_entity_poly.pdbx_seq_one_letter_code
_entity_poly.pdbx_strand_id
1 'polypeptide(L)'
;MDNYFKILRANEEIKRLNVEIPRFVTYMRDEEAFLRRQEERVPIEHGDALAHRVALNREQQGRFNDGHRYRLLALSKLLGFTGSIMPGFPVDKQRLAEEAPQSHLPHVPESFDGATPGDEDEEDSDGEAETLDAMFVVLRITEDSGE
;
A
#
# COMPACT_ATOMS: atom_id res chain seq x y z
N MET A 1 25.90 14.92 11.27
CA MET A 1 25.58 13.52 11.64
C MET A 1 26.77 12.64 11.31
N ASP A 2 27.36 12.00 12.31
CA ASP A 2 28.59 11.20 12.17
C ASP A 2 28.30 9.89 11.40
N ASN A 3 29.19 9.53 10.47
CA ASN A 3 29.00 8.40 9.54
C ASN A 3 28.88 7.06 10.28
N TYR A 4 29.53 6.96 11.43
CA TYR A 4 29.48 5.80 12.32
C TYR A 4 28.04 5.41 12.73
N PHE A 5 27.23 6.37 13.19
CA PHE A 5 25.86 6.08 13.62
C PHE A 5 24.94 5.73 12.46
N LYS A 6 25.19 6.27 11.26
CA LYS A 6 24.42 5.90 10.05
C LYS A 6 24.63 4.43 9.70
N ILE A 7 25.87 3.95 9.74
CA ILE A 7 26.21 2.55 9.49
C ILE A 7 25.59 1.65 10.57
N LEU A 8 25.67 2.05 11.84
CA LEU A 8 25.10 1.27 12.95
C LEU A 8 23.58 1.11 12.77
N ARG A 9 22.88 2.20 12.47
CA ARG A 9 21.43 2.20 12.23
C ARG A 9 21.04 1.42 10.97
N ALA A 10 21.84 1.47 9.91
CA ALA A 10 21.58 0.68 8.71
C ALA A 10 21.61 -0.83 9.01
N ASN A 11 22.56 -1.28 9.83
CA ASN A 11 22.63 -2.69 10.24
C ASN A 11 21.45 -3.14 11.09
N GLU A 12 20.95 -2.26 11.97
CA GLU A 12 19.73 -2.52 12.75
C GLU A 12 18.51 -2.61 11.84
N GLU A 13 18.40 -1.68 10.89
CA GLU A 13 17.27 -1.64 9.96
C GLU A 13 17.25 -2.87 9.05
N ILE A 14 18.40 -3.36 8.57
CA ILE A 14 18.47 -4.62 7.81
C ILE A 14 17.89 -5.79 8.62
N LYS A 15 18.25 -5.91 9.90
CA LYS A 15 17.72 -6.99 10.77
C LYS A 15 16.21 -6.87 10.96
N ARG A 16 15.71 -5.64 11.13
CA ARG A 16 14.27 -5.37 11.26
C ARG A 16 13.53 -5.73 9.97
N LEU A 17 14.02 -5.27 8.82
CA LEU A 17 13.40 -5.51 7.52
C LEU A 17 13.39 -7.00 7.14
N ASN A 18 14.37 -7.78 7.57
CA ASN A 18 14.36 -9.24 7.39
C ASN A 18 13.15 -9.93 8.06
N VAL A 19 12.55 -9.29 9.08
CA VAL A 19 11.32 -9.78 9.74
C VAL A 19 10.07 -9.12 9.13
N GLU A 20 10.15 -7.83 8.79
CA GLU A 20 9.00 -7.09 8.26
C GLU A 20 8.63 -7.48 6.83
N ILE A 21 9.60 -7.77 5.96
CA ILE A 21 9.33 -8.17 4.58
C ILE A 21 8.46 -9.45 4.52
N PRO A 22 8.81 -10.56 5.20
CA PRO A 22 7.93 -11.74 5.25
C PRO A 22 6.53 -11.45 5.80
N ARG A 23 6.43 -10.60 6.84
CA ARG A 23 5.13 -10.21 7.42
C ARG A 23 4.28 -9.43 6.42
N PHE A 24 4.89 -8.50 5.71
CA PHE A 24 4.21 -7.72 4.67
C PHE A 24 3.75 -8.62 3.51
N VAL A 25 4.57 -9.58 3.09
CA VAL A 25 4.18 -10.56 2.06
C VAL A 25 3.04 -11.46 2.55
N THR A 26 3.06 -11.90 3.81
CA THR A 26 1.94 -12.63 4.42
C THR A 26 0.66 -11.80 4.41
N TYR A 27 0.74 -10.53 4.83
CA TYR A 27 -0.40 -9.62 4.83
C TYR A 27 -1.00 -9.48 3.42
N MET A 28 -0.18 -9.20 2.40
CA MET A 28 -0.67 -9.09 1.02
C MET A 28 -1.40 -10.37 0.54
N ARG A 29 -0.87 -11.55 0.88
CA ARG A 29 -1.50 -12.84 0.53
C ARG A 29 -2.83 -13.03 1.24
N ASP A 30 -2.85 -12.77 2.55
CA ASP A 30 -4.01 -13.04 3.39
C ASP A 30 -5.14 -12.04 3.11
N GLU A 31 -4.80 -10.77 2.85
CA GLU A 31 -5.74 -9.73 2.41
C GLU A 31 -6.35 -10.05 1.05
N GLU A 32 -5.55 -10.47 0.06
CA GLU A 32 -6.06 -10.87 -1.25
C GLU A 32 -7.04 -12.05 -1.13
N ALA A 33 -6.71 -13.04 -0.28
CA ALA A 33 -7.60 -14.16 -0.01
C ALA A 33 -8.87 -13.76 0.77
N PHE A 34 -8.79 -12.75 1.64
CA PHE A 34 -9.92 -12.19 2.35
C PHE A 34 -10.87 -11.47 1.39
N LEU A 35 -10.36 -10.56 0.55
CA LEU A 35 -11.18 -9.79 -0.39
C LEU A 35 -11.89 -10.67 -1.42
N ARG A 36 -11.23 -11.73 -1.93
CA ARG A 36 -11.88 -12.73 -2.79
C ARG A 36 -13.07 -13.41 -2.09
N ARG A 37 -12.89 -13.82 -0.83
CA ARG A 37 -13.97 -14.40 -0.02
C ARG A 37 -15.11 -13.41 0.24
N GLN A 38 -14.80 -12.13 0.44
CA GLN A 38 -15.82 -11.09 0.63
C GLN A 38 -16.60 -10.82 -0.65
N GLU A 39 -15.94 -10.79 -1.81
CA GLU A 39 -16.61 -10.61 -3.10
C GLU A 39 -17.63 -11.71 -3.41
N GLU A 40 -17.40 -12.94 -2.95
CA GLU A 40 -18.36 -14.05 -3.06
C GLU A 40 -19.53 -13.93 -2.07
N ARG A 41 -19.29 -13.40 -0.86
CA ARG A 41 -20.27 -13.35 0.23
C ARG A 41 -21.16 -12.10 0.21
N VAL A 42 -20.58 -10.94 -0.06
CA VAL A 42 -21.25 -9.63 0.00
C VAL A 42 -22.46 -9.51 -0.94
N PRO A 43 -22.47 -10.04 -2.17
CA PRO A 43 -23.66 -10.00 -3.03
C PRO A 43 -24.87 -10.66 -2.35
N ILE A 44 -24.64 -11.74 -1.60
CA ILE A 44 -25.68 -12.52 -0.93
C ILE A 44 -26.18 -11.79 0.34
N GLU A 45 -25.25 -11.23 1.12
CA GLU A 45 -25.55 -10.67 2.46
C GLU A 45 -26.00 -9.19 2.41
N HIS A 46 -25.51 -8.42 1.44
CA HIS A 46 -25.61 -6.95 1.46
C HIS A 46 -25.96 -6.32 0.09
N GLY A 47 -26.07 -7.14 -0.96
CA GLY A 47 -26.50 -6.71 -2.30
C GLY A 47 -25.39 -6.16 -3.20
N ASP A 48 -25.77 -5.89 -4.45
CA ASP A 48 -24.84 -5.67 -5.55
C ASP A 48 -23.99 -4.40 -5.44
N ALA A 49 -24.52 -3.33 -4.85
CA ALA A 49 -23.80 -2.06 -4.74
C ALA A 49 -22.55 -2.17 -3.86
N LEU A 50 -22.64 -2.88 -2.73
CA LEU A 50 -21.49 -3.10 -1.85
C LEU A 50 -20.52 -4.11 -2.48
N ALA A 51 -21.04 -5.14 -3.14
CA ALA A 51 -20.22 -6.12 -3.84
C ALA A 51 -19.35 -5.47 -4.93
N HIS A 52 -19.94 -4.58 -5.72
CA HIS A 52 -19.20 -3.81 -6.73
C HIS A 52 -18.09 -2.97 -6.11
N ARG A 53 -18.32 -2.34 -4.95
CA ARG A 53 -17.28 -1.59 -4.24
C ARG A 53 -16.14 -2.48 -3.76
N VAL A 54 -16.45 -3.68 -3.26
CA VAL A 54 -15.45 -4.67 -2.84
C VAL A 54 -14.61 -5.13 -4.03
N ALA A 55 -15.24 -5.39 -5.19
CA ALA A 55 -14.54 -5.77 -6.41
C ALA A 55 -13.55 -4.69 -6.88
N LEU A 56 -13.97 -3.41 -6.89
CA LEU A 56 -13.09 -2.29 -7.23
C LEU A 56 -11.90 -2.16 -6.26
N ASN A 57 -12.14 -2.34 -4.96
CA ASN A 57 -11.08 -2.30 -3.96
C ASN A 57 -10.08 -3.46 -4.17
N ARG A 58 -10.58 -4.69 -4.41
CA ARG A 58 -9.74 -5.86 -4.73
C ARG A 58 -8.86 -5.61 -5.95
N GLU A 59 -9.40 -5.03 -7.01
CA GLU A 59 -8.64 -4.70 -8.22
C GLU A 59 -7.54 -3.68 -7.92
N GLN A 60 -7.89 -2.59 -7.23
CA GLN A 60 -6.94 -1.55 -6.87
C GLN A 60 -5.80 -2.11 -6.01
N GLN A 61 -6.13 -2.88 -4.97
CA GLN A 61 -5.12 -3.52 -4.12
C GLN A 61 -4.27 -4.52 -4.89
N GLY A 62 -4.84 -5.27 -5.83
CA GLY A 62 -4.10 -6.16 -6.71
C GLY A 62 -2.98 -5.43 -7.45
N ARG A 63 -3.28 -4.27 -8.04
CA ARG A 63 -2.29 -3.45 -8.77
C ARG A 63 -1.18 -2.95 -7.85
N PHE A 64 -1.50 -2.51 -6.63
CA PHE A 64 -0.50 -2.11 -5.65
C PHE A 64 0.37 -3.31 -5.22
N ASN A 65 -0.25 -4.45 -4.92
CA ASN A 65 0.43 -5.67 -4.52
C ASN A 65 1.38 -6.16 -5.61
N ASP A 66 1.02 -6.06 -6.88
CA ASP A 66 1.90 -6.40 -7.99
C ASP A 66 3.13 -5.48 -8.07
N GLY A 67 2.93 -4.17 -7.88
CA GLY A 67 4.03 -3.22 -7.74
C GLY A 67 4.96 -3.54 -6.56
N HIS A 68 4.38 -3.93 -5.41
CA HIS A 68 5.15 -4.35 -4.24
C HIS A 68 5.93 -5.65 -4.51
N ARG A 69 5.30 -6.66 -5.12
CA ARG A 69 5.95 -7.93 -5.51
C ARG A 69 7.13 -7.69 -6.45
N TYR A 70 6.95 -6.82 -7.44
CA TYR A 70 8.02 -6.43 -8.36
C TYR A 70 9.21 -5.81 -7.62
N ARG A 71 8.95 -4.85 -6.72
CA ARG A 71 10.01 -4.18 -5.93
C ARG A 71 10.70 -5.15 -4.98
N LEU A 72 9.96 -6.01 -4.29
CA LEU A 72 10.53 -7.04 -3.41
C LEU A 72 11.41 -8.01 -4.18
N LEU A 73 10.99 -8.43 -5.38
CA LEU A 73 11.80 -9.27 -6.24
C LEU A 73 13.09 -8.57 -6.66
N ALA A 74 13.03 -7.28 -7.01
CA ALA A 74 14.22 -6.49 -7.31
C ALA A 74 15.16 -6.38 -6.10
N LEU A 75 14.62 -6.11 -4.91
CA LEU A 75 15.38 -6.05 -3.65
C LEU A 75 16.08 -7.37 -3.33
N SER A 76 15.41 -8.51 -3.58
CA SER A 76 15.98 -9.84 -3.34
C SER A 76 17.23 -10.15 -4.18
N LYS A 77 17.43 -9.41 -5.28
CA LYS A 77 18.58 -9.54 -6.19
C LYS A 77 19.77 -8.65 -5.80
N LEU A 78 19.61 -7.76 -4.82
CA LEU A 78 20.69 -6.88 -4.38
C LEU A 78 21.76 -7.64 -3.60
N LEU A 79 23.03 -7.26 -3.83
CA LEU A 79 24.15 -7.78 -3.06
C LEU A 79 24.01 -7.36 -1.59
N GLY A 80 24.02 -8.33 -0.67
CA GLY A 80 23.83 -8.09 0.76
C GLY A 80 22.39 -8.25 1.24
N PHE A 81 21.44 -8.61 0.37
CA PHE A 81 20.13 -9.05 0.82
C PHE A 81 20.25 -10.36 1.61
N THR A 82 19.69 -10.37 2.83
CA THR A 82 19.74 -11.51 3.76
C THR A 82 18.35 -11.95 4.24
N GLY A 83 17.30 -11.26 3.77
CA GLY A 83 15.92 -11.51 4.14
C GLY A 83 15.26 -12.60 3.32
N SER A 84 13.95 -12.71 3.46
CA SER A 84 13.11 -13.59 2.65
C SER A 84 11.94 -12.80 2.09
N ILE A 85 11.63 -13.02 0.81
CA ILE A 85 10.41 -12.50 0.17
C ILE A 85 9.28 -13.54 0.17
N MET A 86 9.49 -14.69 0.81
CA MET A 86 8.45 -15.70 0.94
C MET A 86 7.48 -15.30 2.05
N PRO A 87 6.17 -15.60 1.90
CA PRO A 87 5.21 -15.42 2.98
C PRO A 87 5.66 -16.19 4.22
N GLY A 88 5.53 -15.56 5.38
CA GLY A 88 5.70 -16.22 6.67
C GLY A 88 4.55 -17.19 7.00
N PHE A 89 4.78 -18.01 8.03
CA PHE A 89 3.76 -18.90 8.58
C PHE A 89 3.00 -18.22 9.71
N PRO A 90 1.67 -18.36 9.78
CA PRO A 90 0.90 -17.89 10.93
C PRO A 90 1.32 -18.69 12.17
N VAL A 91 1.68 -17.98 13.25
CA VAL A 91 2.07 -18.61 14.53
C VAL A 91 0.85 -19.23 15.21
N ASP A 92 -0.35 -18.66 14.99
CA ASP A 92 -1.62 -19.16 15.54
C ASP A 92 -2.73 -19.15 14.48
N LYS A 93 -3.34 -20.32 14.22
CA LYS A 93 -4.46 -20.47 13.28
C LYS A 93 -5.78 -19.85 13.80
N GLN A 94 -5.86 -19.53 15.10
CA GLN A 94 -7.07 -19.02 15.73
C GLN A 94 -7.34 -17.53 15.47
N ARG A 95 -6.31 -16.68 15.27
CA ARG A 95 -6.52 -15.22 15.09
C ARG A 95 -7.08 -14.81 13.72
N LEU A 96 -6.91 -15.63 12.68
CA LEU A 96 -7.40 -15.34 11.33
C LEU A 96 -8.94 -15.41 11.18
N ALA A 97 -9.63 -16.03 12.14
CA ALA A 97 -11.10 -16.09 12.13
C ALA A 97 -11.76 -14.92 12.86
N GLU A 98 -11.05 -14.27 13.79
CA GLU A 98 -11.60 -13.25 14.69
C GLU A 98 -11.15 -11.83 14.35
N GLU A 99 -9.97 -11.67 13.73
CA GLU A 99 -9.44 -10.37 13.32
C GLU A 99 -9.55 -10.22 11.80
N ALA A 100 -10.77 -9.95 11.31
CA ALA A 100 -10.89 -9.27 10.03
C ALA A 100 -10.08 -7.96 10.11
N PRO A 101 -9.40 -7.53 9.04
CA PRO A 101 -8.64 -6.30 9.05
C PRO A 101 -9.62 -5.15 9.30
N GLN A 102 -9.63 -4.62 10.52
CA GLN A 102 -10.38 -3.42 10.83
C GLN A 102 -9.76 -2.30 10.02
N SER A 103 -10.48 -1.80 9.01
CA SER A 103 -10.12 -0.59 8.29
C SER A 103 -10.09 0.57 9.26
N HIS A 104 -8.91 0.90 9.77
CA HIS A 104 -8.65 2.10 10.54
C HIS A 104 -8.58 3.23 9.53
N LEU A 105 -9.75 3.71 9.11
CA LEU A 105 -9.87 4.98 8.42
C LEU A 105 -9.32 6.06 9.37
N PRO A 106 -8.44 6.96 8.90
CA PRO A 106 -8.06 8.11 9.72
C PRO A 106 -9.32 8.93 10.01
N HIS A 107 -9.57 9.18 11.29
CA HIS A 107 -10.64 10.03 11.78
C HIS A 107 -10.44 11.45 11.22
N VAL A 108 -11.18 11.81 10.17
CA VAL A 108 -11.31 13.20 9.74
C VAL A 108 -12.18 13.89 10.80
N PRO A 109 -11.66 14.88 11.56
CA PRO A 109 -12.52 15.62 12.47
C PRO A 109 -13.56 16.41 11.66
N GLU A 110 -14.83 16.13 11.90
CA GLU A 110 -15.96 16.93 11.43
C GLU A 110 -15.91 18.31 12.11
N SER A 111 -15.33 19.30 11.45
CA SER A 111 -15.69 20.72 11.63
C SER A 111 -14.98 21.57 10.58
N PHE A 112 -15.70 21.92 9.51
CA PHE A 112 -15.37 23.12 8.76
C PHE A 112 -16.68 23.84 8.43
N ASP A 113 -17.01 24.78 9.30
CA ASP A 113 -18.16 25.64 9.20
C ASP A 113 -17.79 26.88 8.36
N GLY A 114 -18.70 27.24 7.45
CA GLY A 114 -18.84 28.55 6.81
C GLY A 114 -17.59 29.33 6.35
N ALA A 115 -17.36 29.34 5.03
CA ALA A 115 -16.49 30.31 4.37
C ALA A 115 -17.05 31.75 4.43
N THR A 116 -16.16 32.73 4.68
CA THR A 116 -16.22 34.09 4.09
C THR A 116 -14.82 34.52 3.66
N PRO A 117 -14.66 35.19 2.49
CA PRO A 117 -13.37 35.46 1.86
C PRO A 117 -12.80 36.83 2.26
N GLY A 118 -11.47 36.93 2.27
CA GLY A 118 -10.76 38.18 2.50
C GLY A 118 -9.27 38.06 2.20
N ASP A 119 -8.93 38.41 0.96
CA ASP A 119 -7.74 39.09 0.43
C ASP A 119 -6.31 38.66 0.85
N GLU A 120 -5.61 38.15 -0.18
CA GLU A 120 -4.28 38.53 -0.69
C GLU A 120 -3.11 38.76 0.28
N ASP A 121 -2.06 37.95 0.13
CA ASP A 121 -0.74 38.45 -0.27
C ASP A 121 0.15 37.30 -0.77
N GLU A 122 0.65 37.45 -2.00
CA GLU A 122 1.67 36.62 -2.66
C GLU A 122 3.06 36.96 -2.11
N GLU A 123 3.89 35.97 -1.75
CA GLU A 123 5.35 36.05 -1.96
C GLU A 123 5.94 34.66 -2.29
N ASP A 124 6.60 34.61 -3.46
CA ASP A 124 7.39 33.53 -4.04
C ASP A 124 8.58 33.10 -3.17
N SER A 125 8.88 31.79 -3.14
CA SER A 125 10.27 31.27 -3.20
C SER A 125 10.32 29.74 -3.38
N ASP A 126 10.58 29.32 -4.62
CA ASP A 126 11.45 28.23 -5.09
C ASP A 126 11.74 26.95 -4.26
N GLY A 127 11.47 25.78 -4.86
CA GLY A 127 12.26 24.57 -4.61
C GLY A 127 11.55 23.21 -4.62
N GLU A 128 11.44 22.60 -5.81
CA GLU A 128 11.44 21.16 -6.10
C GLU A 128 10.40 20.22 -5.45
N ALA A 129 9.37 19.86 -6.22
CA ALA A 129 8.68 18.57 -6.07
C ALA A 129 8.12 18.03 -7.42
N GLU A 130 8.88 18.16 -8.51
CA GLU A 130 8.64 17.37 -9.72
C GLU A 130 9.24 15.96 -9.57
N THR A 131 8.56 15.02 -8.91
CA THR A 131 8.89 13.58 -9.11
C THR A 131 7.73 12.59 -8.94
N LEU A 132 6.56 12.99 -8.43
CA LEU A 132 5.43 12.06 -8.25
C LEU A 132 4.48 11.98 -9.44
N ASP A 133 4.46 13.01 -10.30
CA ASP A 133 3.55 13.09 -11.45
C ASP A 133 4.05 12.31 -12.69
N ALA A 134 5.36 12.08 -12.80
CA ALA A 134 5.94 11.37 -13.95
C ALA A 134 5.67 9.85 -13.97
N MET A 135 5.34 9.22 -12.82
CA MET A 135 5.12 7.76 -12.77
C MET A 135 3.66 7.36 -13.02
N PHE A 136 2.71 8.30 -12.96
CA PHE A 136 1.30 8.04 -13.30
C PHE A 136 0.97 8.30 -14.77
N VAL A 137 1.72 9.15 -15.46
CA VAL A 137 1.50 9.47 -16.89
C VAL A 137 1.90 8.31 -17.82
N VAL A 138 2.88 7.48 -17.45
CA VAL A 138 3.33 6.35 -18.31
C VAL A 138 2.31 5.20 -18.37
N LEU A 139 1.30 5.16 -17.50
CA LEU A 139 0.26 4.11 -17.55
C LEU A 139 -1.00 4.50 -18.35
N ARG A 140 -0.99 5.64 -19.06
CA ARG A 140 -2.13 6.13 -19.86
C ARG A 140 -1.88 6.29 -21.35
N ILE A 141 -0.73 5.92 -21.89
CA ILE A 141 -0.48 6.02 -23.34
C ILE A 141 0.21 4.74 -23.84
N THR A 142 -0.58 3.69 -24.05
CA THR A 142 -0.48 2.68 -25.12
C THR A 142 -1.69 1.74 -24.91
N GLU A 143 -2.66 1.54 -25.80
CA GLU A 143 -2.93 1.97 -27.17
C GLU A 143 -4.45 1.90 -27.36
N ASP A 144 -5.03 3.02 -27.80
CA ASP A 144 -6.23 3.03 -28.62
C ASP A 144 -5.76 3.04 -30.08
N SER A 145 -6.60 2.56 -31.00
CA SER A 145 -6.48 2.62 -32.47
C SER A 145 -5.69 1.52 -33.22
N GLY A 146 -6.45 0.64 -33.90
CA GLY A 146 -6.10 0.22 -35.27
C GLY A 146 -5.99 -1.29 -35.53
N GLU A 147 -7.12 -1.95 -35.80
CA GLU A 147 -7.37 -2.71 -37.04
C GLU A 147 -8.87 -2.98 -37.23
#